data_AF-A0A955DHT0-F1
#
_entry.id   AF-A0A955DHT0-F1
#
_cell.length_a   1.000
_cell.length_b   1.000
_cell.length_c   1.000
_cell.angle_alpha   90.00
_cell.angle_beta   90.00
_cell.angle_gamma   90.00
#
_symmetry.space_group_name_H-M   'P 1'
#
loop_
_entity.id
_entity.type
_entity.pdbx_description
1 polymer ?
#
loop_
_entity_poly.entity_id
_entity_poly.type
_entity_poly.pdbx_seq_one_letter_code
_entity_poly.pdbx_strand_id
1 'polypeptide(L)'
;MTRSTNNNTRAFTILELVTALAMSSIVALAAFALVGVLGHADGVTSRSINNATRMAITHHAVASAMQRLVAATPIQEEVDPNEEAIDGEADESESPPDTQRTQAAGLSDDLPLVAAVADTSQPPFFELQYVRTEQGTVPRLEIVCETPPVGRMQTQIPTSDQRLAMLRAEWLGSVRGRFELLPTETAGWALYWSPVDPPGESTELIGDLTQCSWEVLPREGNGWQQVYAAYLQPDFPVAVRLQLTTSDGAEADWLFETAIITEGR
;
A
#
# COMPACT_ATOMS: atom_id res chain seq x y z
N MET A 1 -79.71 -40.23 38.83
CA MET A 1 -79.08 -39.93 37.53
C MET A 1 -77.60 -39.67 37.76
N THR A 2 -76.76 -40.71 37.70
CA THR A 2 -75.30 -40.63 37.83
C THR A 2 -74.70 -40.83 36.46
N ARG A 3 -74.16 -39.75 35.88
CA ARG A 3 -73.56 -39.74 34.56
C ARG A 3 -72.17 -40.37 34.67
N SER A 4 -72.04 -41.62 34.20
CA SER A 4 -70.75 -42.30 34.08
C SER A 4 -69.89 -41.58 33.05
N THR A 5 -68.87 -40.86 33.49
CA THR A 5 -67.82 -40.32 32.62
C THR A 5 -66.90 -41.47 32.24
N ASN A 6 -67.09 -42.00 31.02
CA ASN A 6 -66.16 -42.95 30.42
C ASN A 6 -64.82 -42.27 30.21
N ASN A 7 -63.90 -42.45 31.16
CA ASN A 7 -62.49 -42.16 30.98
C ASN A 7 -61.92 -43.17 29.99
N ASN A 8 -62.02 -42.85 28.69
CA ASN A 8 -61.24 -43.48 27.64
C ASN A 8 -59.79 -42.99 27.76
N THR A 9 -59.06 -43.51 28.75
CA THR A 9 -57.60 -43.42 28.80
C THR A 9 -57.05 -44.24 27.64
N ARG A 10 -56.86 -43.60 26.48
CA ARG A 10 -56.14 -44.19 25.35
C ARG A 10 -54.72 -44.48 25.83
N ALA A 11 -54.40 -45.77 25.99
CA ALA A 11 -53.05 -46.20 26.29
C ALA A 11 -52.15 -45.79 25.12
N PHE A 12 -51.20 -44.91 25.41
CA PHE A 12 -50.20 -44.44 24.47
C PHE A 12 -49.38 -45.66 24.01
N THR A 13 -49.34 -45.93 22.71
CA THR A 13 -48.62 -47.10 22.23
C THR A 13 -47.11 -46.82 22.23
N ILE A 14 -46.30 -47.83 22.54
CA ILE A 14 -44.82 -47.70 22.51
C ILE A 14 -44.35 -47.17 21.14
N LEU A 15 -45.07 -47.53 20.07
CA LEU A 15 -44.82 -47.04 18.71
C LEU A 15 -44.98 -45.51 18.58
N GLU A 16 -46.03 -44.92 19.17
CA GLU A 16 -46.24 -43.46 19.17
C GLU A 16 -45.11 -42.75 19.94
N LEU A 17 -44.62 -43.35 21.03
CA LEU A 17 -43.51 -42.77 21.79
C LEU A 17 -42.20 -42.80 20.98
N VAL A 18 -41.89 -43.93 20.34
CA VAL A 18 -40.68 -44.06 19.51
C VAL A 18 -40.72 -43.12 18.31
N THR A 19 -41.87 -43.00 17.64
CA THR A 19 -42.04 -42.08 16.51
C THR A 19 -41.97 -40.62 16.94
N ALA A 20 -42.57 -40.24 18.08
CA ALA A 20 -42.43 -38.89 18.63
C ALA A 20 -40.97 -38.56 18.98
N LEU A 21 -40.23 -39.51 19.56
CA LEU A 21 -38.84 -39.31 19.95
C LEU A 21 -37.92 -39.21 18.73
N ALA A 22 -38.18 -39.99 17.67
CA ALA A 22 -37.48 -39.90 16.39
C ALA A 22 -37.78 -38.58 15.66
N MET A 23 -39.03 -38.11 15.65
CA MET A 23 -39.37 -36.81 15.06
C MET A 23 -38.72 -35.66 15.85
N SER A 24 -38.73 -35.73 17.18
CA SER A 24 -38.08 -34.74 18.03
C SER A 24 -36.57 -34.66 17.80
N SER A 25 -35.89 -35.80 17.66
CA SER A 25 -34.45 -35.82 17.39
C SER A 25 -34.09 -35.26 16.02
N ILE A 26 -34.89 -35.55 14.98
CA ILE A 26 -34.69 -34.98 13.64
C ILE A 26 -34.85 -33.46 13.67
N VAL A 27 -35.88 -32.94 14.34
CA VAL A 27 -36.12 -31.50 14.47
C VAL A 27 -34.98 -30.82 15.23
N ALA A 28 -34.51 -31.42 16.33
CA ALA A 28 -33.38 -30.89 17.09
C ALA A 28 -32.09 -30.84 16.24
N LEU A 29 -31.77 -31.92 15.52
CA LEU A 29 -30.60 -31.95 14.62
C LEU A 29 -30.71 -30.93 13.49
N ALA A 30 -31.89 -30.77 12.89
CA ALA A 30 -32.13 -29.75 11.87
C ALA A 30 -31.93 -28.33 12.41
N ALA A 31 -32.38 -28.06 13.65
CA ALA A 31 -32.15 -26.77 14.30
C ALA A 31 -30.66 -26.50 14.56
N PHE A 32 -29.91 -27.49 15.05
CA PHE A 32 -28.45 -27.35 15.24
C PHE A 32 -27.71 -27.14 13.92
N ALA A 33 -28.10 -27.86 12.86
CA ALA A 33 -27.53 -27.66 11.53
C ALA A 33 -27.82 -26.25 11.00
N LEU A 34 -29.04 -25.74 11.18
CA LEU A 34 -29.42 -24.39 10.77
C LEU A 34 -28.61 -23.32 11.52
N VAL A 35 -28.44 -23.46 12.83
CA VAL A 35 -27.60 -22.56 13.65
C VAL A 35 -26.15 -22.60 13.19
N GLY A 36 -25.62 -23.79 12.86
CA GLY A 36 -24.28 -23.94 12.30
C GLY A 36 -24.11 -23.23 10.96
N VAL A 37 -25.09 -23.36 10.06
CA VAL A 37 -25.08 -22.68 8.74
C VAL A 37 -25.18 -21.16 8.91
N LEU A 38 -26.02 -20.67 9.82
CA LEU A 38 -26.13 -19.23 10.12
C LEU A 38 -24.82 -18.67 10.67
N GLY A 39 -24.20 -19.34 11.64
CA GLY A 39 -22.90 -18.92 12.17
C GLY A 39 -21.79 -18.91 11.11
N HIS A 40 -21.81 -19.86 10.18
CA HIS A 40 -20.89 -19.88 9.05
C HIS A 40 -21.14 -18.72 8.08
N ALA A 41 -22.42 -18.44 7.76
CA ALA A 41 -22.81 -17.34 6.88
C ALA A 41 -22.42 -15.97 7.47
N ASP A 42 -22.58 -15.77 8.78
CA ASP A 42 -22.16 -14.55 9.47
C ASP A 42 -20.63 -14.38 9.43
N GLY A 43 -19.89 -15.48 9.61
CA GLY A 43 -18.43 -15.48 9.53
C GLY A 43 -17.89 -15.19 8.12
N VAL A 44 -18.58 -15.64 7.07
CA VAL A 44 -18.25 -15.31 5.67
C VAL A 44 -18.58 -13.85 5.37
N THR A 45 -19.75 -13.38 5.80
CA THR A 45 -20.19 -11.98 5.57
C THR A 45 -19.27 -10.99 6.28
N SER A 46 -18.90 -11.26 7.53
CA SER A 46 -17.97 -10.42 8.30
C SER A 46 -16.59 -10.33 7.65
N ARG A 47 -16.05 -11.46 7.17
CA ARG A 47 -14.77 -11.49 6.43
C ARG A 47 -14.85 -10.70 5.13
N SER A 48 -15.92 -10.89 4.35
CA SER A 48 -16.14 -10.16 3.11
C SER A 48 -16.23 -8.64 3.33
N ILE A 49 -16.95 -8.18 4.36
CA ILE A 49 -17.04 -6.75 4.70
C ILE A 49 -15.68 -6.18 5.13
N ASN A 50 -14.92 -6.92 5.96
CA ASN A 50 -13.60 -6.51 6.39
C ASN A 50 -12.63 -6.41 5.20
N ASN A 51 -12.67 -7.36 4.27
CA ASN A 51 -11.83 -7.36 3.08
C ASN A 51 -12.20 -6.23 2.12
N ALA A 52 -13.49 -5.98 1.89
CA ALA A 52 -13.95 -4.83 1.11
C ALA A 52 -13.49 -3.49 1.72
N THR A 53 -13.55 -3.36 3.04
CA THR A 53 -13.09 -2.16 3.76
C THR A 53 -11.58 -1.98 3.62
N ARG A 54 -10.80 -3.04 3.80
CA ARG A 54 -9.33 -3.02 3.62
C ARG A 54 -8.95 -2.72 2.17
N MET A 55 -9.64 -3.30 1.19
CA MET A 55 -9.46 -2.97 -0.22
C MET A 55 -9.70 -1.47 -0.49
N ALA A 56 -10.76 -0.89 0.05
CA ALA A 56 -11.04 0.54 -0.11
C ALA A 56 -9.93 1.42 0.51
N ILE A 57 -9.43 1.05 1.70
CA ILE A 57 -8.31 1.74 2.36
C ILE A 57 -7.04 1.64 1.50
N THR A 58 -6.71 0.44 1.02
CA THR A 58 -5.55 0.21 0.15
C THR A 58 -5.65 1.01 -1.13
N HIS A 59 -6.80 0.99 -1.81
CA HIS A 59 -7.03 1.79 -3.02
C HIS A 59 -6.80 3.27 -2.73
N HIS A 60 -7.35 3.80 -1.64
CA HIS A 60 -7.19 5.20 -1.28
C HIS A 60 -5.73 5.57 -0.99
N ALA A 61 -5.02 4.73 -0.23
CA ALA A 61 -3.60 4.92 0.06
C ALA A 61 -2.76 4.94 -1.22
N VAL A 62 -2.91 3.94 -2.08
CA VAL A 62 -2.16 3.86 -3.35
C VAL A 62 -2.51 5.03 -4.27
N ALA A 63 -3.80 5.35 -4.45
CA ALA A 63 -4.23 6.50 -5.24
C ALA A 63 -3.62 7.81 -4.73
N SER A 64 -3.65 8.04 -3.41
CA SER A 64 -3.09 9.24 -2.79
C SER A 64 -1.58 9.32 -3.01
N ALA A 65 -0.86 8.20 -2.96
CA ALA A 65 0.56 8.15 -3.28
C ALA A 65 0.85 8.52 -4.74
N MET A 66 0.12 7.91 -5.69
CA MET A 66 0.33 8.12 -7.13
C MET A 66 -0.05 9.53 -7.59
N GLN A 67 -0.98 10.19 -6.89
CA GLN A 67 -1.40 11.56 -7.18
C GLN A 67 -0.47 12.63 -6.58
N ARG A 68 0.44 12.24 -5.69
CA ARG A 68 1.32 13.16 -4.95
C ARG A 68 2.78 12.82 -5.15
N LEU A 69 3.15 12.30 -6.32
CA LEU A 69 4.54 11.98 -6.63
C LEU A 69 5.34 13.27 -6.78
N VAL A 70 6.54 13.25 -6.21
CA VAL A 70 7.50 14.38 -6.25
C VAL A 70 8.83 13.85 -6.78
N ALA A 71 9.55 14.67 -7.56
CA ALA A 71 10.92 14.34 -7.95
C ALA A 71 11.79 14.25 -6.68
N ALA A 72 12.66 13.25 -6.59
CA ALA A 72 13.40 13.03 -5.36
C ALA A 72 14.56 14.01 -5.23
N THR A 73 14.68 14.64 -4.06
CA THR A 73 15.93 15.29 -3.65
C THR A 73 16.96 14.18 -3.38
N PRO A 74 18.16 14.17 -3.99
CA PRO A 74 19.17 13.19 -3.70
C PRO A 74 19.54 13.30 -2.22
N ILE A 75 19.67 12.15 -1.58
CA ILE A 75 20.34 12.05 -0.28
C ILE A 75 21.72 12.66 -0.52
N GLN A 76 22.01 13.78 0.14
CA GLN A 76 23.39 14.27 0.20
C GLN A 76 24.17 13.13 0.85
N GLU A 77 24.95 12.38 0.07
CA GLU A 77 26.00 11.55 0.65
C GLU A 77 26.81 12.49 1.53
N GLU A 78 26.78 12.26 2.84
CA GLU A 78 27.76 12.88 3.73
C GLU A 78 29.11 12.37 3.25
N VAL A 79 29.75 13.15 2.36
CA VAL A 79 31.13 12.95 1.96
C VAL A 79 31.90 12.97 3.27
N ASP A 80 32.36 11.80 3.71
CA ASP A 80 33.18 11.68 4.90
C ASP A 80 34.43 12.54 4.65
N PRO A 81 34.60 13.67 5.38
CA PRO A 81 35.73 14.57 5.14
C PRO A 81 37.09 13.91 5.46
N ASN A 82 37.10 12.67 5.97
CA ASN A 82 38.29 11.87 6.18
C ASN A 82 38.61 10.88 5.05
N GLU A 83 37.83 10.84 3.96
CA GLU A 83 38.25 10.11 2.76
C GLU A 83 39.32 10.96 2.04
N GLU A 84 40.55 10.89 2.56
CA GLU A 84 41.73 11.54 1.98
C GLU A 84 41.84 11.15 0.50
N ALA A 85 41.73 12.17 -0.36
CA ALA A 85 42.01 12.08 -1.78
C ALA A 85 43.38 11.43 -1.98
N ILE A 86 43.39 10.19 -2.49
CA ILE A 86 44.60 9.57 -2.99
C ILE A 86 44.95 10.33 -4.27
N ASP A 87 45.87 11.29 -4.15
CA ASP A 87 46.47 12.03 -5.25
C ASP A 87 47.13 11.05 -6.24
N GLY A 88 46.38 10.71 -7.28
CA GLY A 88 46.87 10.05 -8.49
C GLY A 88 47.28 11.09 -9.51
N GLU A 89 48.57 11.39 -9.52
CA GLU A 89 49.26 12.31 -10.42
C GLU A 89 49.25 11.84 -11.90
N ALA A 90 49.30 12.84 -12.80
CA ALA A 90 49.54 12.82 -14.25
C ALA A 90 48.34 12.51 -15.18
N ASP A 91 47.91 13.50 -15.98
CA ASP A 91 48.63 13.91 -17.20
C ASP A 91 48.08 15.25 -17.72
N GLU A 92 48.98 16.19 -18.03
CA GLU A 92 48.67 17.48 -18.63
C GLU A 92 48.57 17.33 -20.15
N SER A 93 47.44 17.70 -20.77
CA SER A 93 47.44 18.17 -22.17
C SER A 93 46.19 18.97 -22.54
N GLU A 94 46.46 20.24 -22.87
CA GLU A 94 45.84 21.06 -23.92
C GLU A 94 44.39 21.56 -23.80
N SER A 95 44.28 22.87 -23.54
CA SER A 95 43.13 23.74 -23.81
C SER A 95 43.22 24.35 -25.24
N PRO A 96 42.30 25.24 -25.69
CA PRO A 96 41.03 24.97 -26.39
C PRO A 96 40.94 25.74 -27.73
N PRO A 97 39.75 25.89 -28.36
CA PRO A 97 39.42 27.24 -28.80
C PRO A 97 37.95 27.68 -28.63
N ASP A 98 37.84 28.94 -28.19
CA ASP A 98 36.86 30.01 -28.45
C ASP A 98 35.61 29.73 -29.30
N THR A 99 34.44 30.22 -28.84
CA THR A 99 33.60 31.12 -29.65
C THR A 99 32.72 32.08 -28.82
N GLN A 100 32.84 33.35 -29.19
CA GLN A 100 32.06 34.57 -28.91
C GLN A 100 30.52 34.44 -28.85
N ARG A 101 29.84 35.29 -28.04
CA ARG A 101 29.05 36.48 -28.49
C ARG A 101 28.04 37.04 -27.46
N THR A 102 28.17 38.36 -27.23
CA THR A 102 27.10 39.42 -27.32
C THR A 102 26.02 39.60 -26.23
N GLN A 103 26.11 40.77 -25.55
CA GLN A 103 25.12 41.86 -25.25
C GLN A 103 23.67 41.51 -24.82
N ALA A 104 22.88 42.26 -24.04
CA ALA A 104 22.87 43.64 -23.52
C ALA A 104 21.82 43.77 -22.37
N ALA A 105 22.03 44.76 -21.50
CA ALA A 105 21.09 45.67 -20.83
C ALA A 105 19.65 45.24 -20.44
N GLY A 106 19.34 45.42 -19.14
CA GLY A 106 18.32 46.39 -18.70
C GLY A 106 17.11 45.89 -17.88
N LEU A 107 16.95 46.48 -16.69
CA LEU A 107 15.72 46.72 -15.90
C LEU A 107 15.08 45.53 -15.15
N SER A 108 15.20 45.51 -13.81
CA SER A 108 14.15 45.97 -12.87
C SER A 108 14.52 45.59 -11.41
N ASP A 109 14.34 46.55 -10.49
CA ASP A 109 14.24 46.32 -9.05
C ASP A 109 13.08 45.36 -8.76
N ASP A 110 13.38 44.21 -8.16
CA ASP A 110 12.54 43.56 -7.15
C ASP A 110 13.43 42.60 -6.36
N LEU A 111 13.31 42.65 -5.04
CA LEU A 111 14.10 41.87 -4.08
C LEU A 111 14.06 40.37 -4.42
N PRO A 112 15.20 39.64 -4.41
CA PRO A 112 15.14 38.19 -4.46
C PRO A 112 14.60 37.69 -3.12
N LEU A 113 13.30 37.46 -3.06
CA LEU A 113 12.81 36.37 -2.23
C LEU A 113 13.44 35.13 -2.86
N VAL A 114 14.39 34.51 -2.16
CA VAL A 114 15.01 33.26 -2.56
C VAL A 114 13.90 32.22 -2.61
N ALA A 115 13.27 32.09 -3.78
CA ALA A 115 12.53 30.91 -4.16
C ALA A 115 13.55 29.78 -4.10
N ALA A 116 13.30 28.78 -3.26
CA ALA A 116 13.93 27.49 -3.45
C ALA A 116 13.44 26.99 -4.81
N VAL A 117 14.22 27.26 -5.85
CA VAL A 117 14.03 26.67 -7.17
C VAL A 117 14.23 25.18 -6.95
N ALA A 118 13.15 24.39 -7.07
CA ALA A 118 13.28 22.95 -7.14
C ALA A 118 14.29 22.62 -8.24
N ASP A 119 15.39 21.98 -7.85
CA ASP A 119 16.51 21.69 -8.72
C ASP A 119 16.08 20.64 -9.76
N THR A 120 15.72 21.11 -10.95
CA THR A 120 15.33 20.26 -12.10
C THR A 120 16.47 19.38 -12.63
N SER A 121 17.66 19.46 -12.03
CA SER A 121 18.78 18.56 -12.38
C SER A 121 18.67 17.16 -11.75
N GLN A 122 17.64 16.90 -10.94
CA GLN A 122 17.54 15.68 -10.13
C GLN A 122 16.46 14.72 -10.66
N PRO A 123 16.79 13.42 -10.83
CA PRO A 123 15.87 12.47 -11.44
C PRO A 123 14.73 12.07 -10.49
N PRO A 124 13.52 11.83 -11.03
CA PRO A 124 12.42 11.31 -10.24
C PRO A 124 12.73 9.92 -9.66
N PHE A 125 12.45 9.71 -8.38
CA PHE A 125 12.60 8.38 -7.77
C PHE A 125 11.28 7.63 -7.83
N PHE A 126 11.19 6.71 -8.80
CA PHE A 126 10.17 5.69 -8.90
C PHE A 126 10.85 4.41 -9.33
N GLU A 127 10.70 3.34 -8.56
CA GLU A 127 11.29 2.04 -8.87
C GLU A 127 10.30 0.90 -8.57
N LEU A 128 9.92 0.17 -9.61
CA LEU A 128 9.24 -1.11 -9.52
C LEU A 128 10.25 -2.22 -9.81
N GLN A 129 10.46 -3.09 -8.83
CA GLN A 129 11.35 -4.23 -8.94
C GLN A 129 10.74 -5.49 -8.31
N TYR A 130 11.28 -6.64 -8.68
CA TYR A 130 10.87 -7.94 -8.15
C TYR A 130 12.02 -8.52 -7.32
N VAL A 131 11.83 -8.55 -6.00
CA VAL A 131 12.85 -8.97 -5.03
C VAL A 131 12.70 -10.46 -4.74
N ARG A 132 13.82 -11.18 -4.72
CA ARG A 132 13.84 -12.60 -4.35
C ARG A 132 13.86 -12.74 -2.83
N THR A 133 12.90 -13.46 -2.28
CA THR A 133 12.79 -13.85 -0.88
C THR A 133 12.95 -15.37 -0.76
N GLU A 134 13.00 -15.89 0.46
CA GLU A 134 13.03 -17.34 0.72
C GLU A 134 11.79 -18.05 0.18
N GLN A 135 10.66 -17.33 0.09
CA GLN A 135 9.35 -17.89 -0.28
C GLN A 135 8.96 -17.64 -1.74
N GLY A 136 9.76 -16.86 -2.49
CA GLY A 136 9.49 -16.60 -3.90
C GLY A 136 10.03 -15.25 -4.37
N THR A 137 9.51 -14.77 -5.49
CA THR A 137 9.82 -13.43 -5.99
C THR A 137 8.61 -12.54 -5.77
N VAL A 138 8.80 -11.41 -5.11
CA VAL A 138 7.71 -10.49 -4.71
C VAL A 138 7.92 -9.10 -5.31
N PRO A 139 6.85 -8.41 -5.72
CA PRO A 139 6.97 -7.04 -6.19
C PRO A 139 7.27 -6.08 -5.04
N ARG A 140 8.09 -5.08 -5.32
CA ARG A 140 8.38 -3.93 -4.46
C ARG A 140 8.29 -2.68 -5.32
N LEU A 141 7.43 -1.75 -4.92
CA LEU A 141 7.29 -0.44 -5.55
C LEU A 141 7.77 0.62 -4.57
N GLU A 142 8.79 1.38 -4.96
CA GLU A 142 9.37 2.43 -4.16
C GLU A 142 9.20 3.78 -4.85
N ILE A 143 8.74 4.77 -4.08
CA ILE A 143 8.34 6.08 -4.59
C ILE A 143 8.71 7.18 -3.60
N VAL A 144 8.76 8.40 -4.12
CA VAL A 144 8.80 9.61 -3.33
C VAL A 144 7.50 10.39 -3.51
N CYS A 145 6.85 10.76 -2.41
CA CYS A 145 5.57 11.46 -2.42
C CYS A 145 5.56 12.62 -1.42
N GLU A 146 4.78 13.66 -1.69
CA GLU A 146 4.74 14.89 -0.85
C GLU A 146 4.34 14.59 0.61
N THR A 147 3.41 13.65 0.78
CA THR A 147 2.85 13.28 2.09
C THR A 147 2.63 11.78 2.15
N PRO A 148 2.75 11.13 3.33
CA PRO A 148 2.54 9.71 3.44
C PRO A 148 1.09 9.32 3.05
N PRO A 149 0.89 8.26 2.25
CA PRO A 149 -0.42 7.87 1.72
C PRO A 149 -1.39 7.36 2.78
N VAL A 150 -0.86 6.85 3.88
CA VAL A 150 -1.61 6.47 5.07
C VAL A 150 -1.43 7.58 6.10
N GLY A 151 -2.37 8.53 6.11
CA GLY A 151 -2.49 9.50 7.19
C GLY A 151 -2.77 8.78 8.53
N ARG A 152 -2.54 9.48 9.66
CA ARG A 152 -2.67 9.02 11.07
C ARG A 152 -3.95 8.20 11.37
N MET A 153 -4.06 6.99 10.86
CA MET A 153 -5.15 6.05 11.13
C MET A 153 -4.81 5.12 12.29
N GLN A 154 -3.79 5.45 13.09
CA GLN A 154 -3.60 4.81 14.38
C GLN A 154 -4.46 5.50 15.42
N THR A 155 -5.49 4.78 15.87
CA THR A 155 -6.31 5.05 17.06
C THR A 155 -5.54 4.89 18.38
N GLN A 156 -4.21 4.79 18.34
CA GLN A 156 -3.38 4.69 19.53
C GLN A 156 -2.82 6.07 19.88
N ILE A 157 -3.01 6.46 21.13
CA ILE A 157 -2.42 7.68 21.69
C ILE A 157 -0.90 7.50 21.64
N PRO A 158 -0.16 8.30 20.84
CA PRO A 158 1.28 8.13 20.72
C PRO A 158 1.94 8.35 22.09
N THR A 159 2.93 7.51 22.40
CA THR A 159 3.78 7.72 23.58
C THR A 159 4.53 9.05 23.49
N SER A 160 5.01 9.58 24.62
CA SER A 160 5.72 10.87 24.66
C SER A 160 6.90 10.94 23.66
N ASP A 161 7.61 9.82 23.47
CA ASP A 161 8.74 9.72 22.54
C ASP A 161 8.28 9.63 21.08
N GLN A 162 7.18 8.91 20.79
CA GLN A 162 6.54 8.95 19.47
C GLN A 162 5.98 10.33 19.16
N ARG A 163 5.48 11.07 20.15
CA ARG A 163 4.97 12.43 20.00
C ARG A 163 6.10 13.43 19.70
N LEU A 164 7.28 13.24 20.30
CA LEU A 164 8.50 14.00 20.00
C LEU A 164 9.09 13.64 18.64
N ALA A 165 9.07 12.36 18.23
CA ALA A 165 9.43 11.93 16.88
C ALA A 165 8.44 12.45 15.83
N MET A 166 7.14 12.47 16.13
CA MET A 166 6.08 13.04 15.28
C MET A 166 6.09 14.57 15.22
N LEU A 167 6.63 15.25 16.24
CA LEU A 167 6.84 16.71 16.24
C LEU A 167 8.14 17.09 15.52
N ARG A 168 9.17 16.23 15.54
CA ARG A 168 10.34 16.36 14.65
C ARG A 168 10.02 15.98 13.21
N ALA A 169 9.11 15.04 13.02
CA ALA A 169 8.46 14.68 11.76
C ALA A 169 7.14 15.44 11.59
N GLU A 170 7.13 16.75 11.85
CA GLU A 170 6.33 17.61 11.00
C GLU A 170 6.99 17.44 9.62
N TRP A 171 6.47 16.50 8.82
CA TRP A 171 7.03 16.12 7.51
C TRP A 171 6.91 17.33 6.59
N LEU A 172 7.82 18.29 6.74
CA LEU A 172 7.89 19.55 6.01
C LEU A 172 8.50 19.35 4.61
N GLY A 173 8.39 18.15 4.04
CA GLY A 173 9.01 17.76 2.79
C GLY A 173 8.58 16.37 2.35
N SER A 174 9.05 15.98 1.18
CA SER A 174 8.73 14.70 0.54
C SER A 174 9.14 13.49 1.38
N VAL A 175 8.31 12.45 1.32
CA VAL A 175 8.50 11.14 1.95
C VAL A 175 8.97 10.14 0.90
N ARG A 176 10.10 9.48 1.17
CA ARG A 176 10.45 8.24 0.46
C ARG A 176 9.83 7.06 1.17
N GLY A 177 9.09 6.23 0.45
CA GLY A 177 8.52 5.02 1.02
C GLY A 177 8.28 3.95 -0.04
N ARG A 178 7.96 2.75 0.44
CA ARG A 178 7.75 1.59 -0.42
C ARG A 178 6.47 0.85 -0.09
N PHE A 179 5.81 0.40 -1.15
CA PHE A 179 4.82 -0.65 -1.10
C PHE A 179 5.53 -1.99 -1.26
N GLU A 180 5.44 -2.85 -0.25
CA GLU A 180 6.09 -4.15 -0.28
C GLU A 180 5.16 -5.26 0.21
N LEU A 181 5.32 -6.43 -0.41
CA LEU A 181 4.60 -7.64 -0.03
C LEU A 181 5.43 -8.42 0.99
N LEU A 182 4.89 -8.61 2.20
CA LEU A 182 5.53 -9.34 3.29
C LEU A 182 4.70 -10.57 3.67
N PRO A 183 5.32 -11.68 4.07
CA PRO A 183 4.59 -12.85 4.51
C PRO A 183 3.99 -12.63 5.90
N THR A 184 2.81 -13.20 6.13
CA THR A 184 2.15 -13.20 7.44
C THR A 184 2.32 -14.55 8.15
N GLU A 185 2.15 -14.56 9.48
CA GLU A 185 2.19 -15.78 10.29
C GLU A 185 1.11 -16.80 9.86
N THR A 186 0.01 -16.35 9.26
CA THR A 186 -1.15 -17.16 8.87
C THR A 186 -1.04 -17.77 7.47
N ALA A 187 0.18 -17.86 6.91
CA ALA A 187 0.49 -18.44 5.59
C ALA A 187 -0.05 -17.65 4.37
N GLY A 188 -0.35 -16.37 4.55
CA GLY A 188 -0.72 -15.46 3.46
C GLY A 188 0.34 -14.40 3.21
N TRP A 189 0.06 -13.52 2.26
CA TRP A 189 0.84 -12.31 2.03
C TRP A 189 0.05 -11.07 2.48
N ALA A 190 0.75 -10.01 2.84
CA ALA A 190 0.16 -8.73 3.15
C ALA A 190 0.93 -7.60 2.45
N LEU A 191 0.19 -6.62 1.96
CA LEU A 191 0.74 -5.41 1.36
C LEU A 191 0.91 -4.36 2.44
N TYR A 192 2.15 -3.90 2.61
CA TYR A 192 2.52 -2.85 3.56
C TYR A 192 2.93 -1.58 2.83
N TRP A 193 2.66 -0.44 3.46
CA TRP A 193 3.39 0.79 3.22
C TRP A 193 4.46 0.96 4.29
N SER A 194 5.72 1.09 3.87
CA SER A 194 6.88 1.27 4.76
C SER A 194 7.56 2.60 4.43
N PRO A 195 7.52 3.60 5.32
CA PRO A 195 8.32 4.81 5.14
C PRO A 195 9.81 4.49 5.29
N VAL A 196 10.60 4.91 4.30
CA VAL A 196 12.05 4.69 4.23
C VAL A 196 12.80 5.91 4.74
N ASP A 197 12.40 7.10 4.28
CA ASP A 197 13.01 8.37 4.69
C ASP A 197 11.95 9.49 4.80
N PRO A 198 11.74 10.07 5.99
CA PRO A 198 12.25 9.59 7.29
C PRO A 198 11.71 8.19 7.64
N PRO A 199 12.49 7.35 8.35
CA PRO A 199 12.06 6.02 8.75
C PRO A 199 10.91 6.09 9.76
N GLY A 200 9.96 5.17 9.64
CA GLY A 200 8.78 5.10 10.49
C GLY A 200 8.16 3.70 10.53
N GLU A 201 7.02 3.58 11.21
CA GLU A 201 6.32 2.29 11.35
C GLU A 201 5.64 1.86 10.05
N SER A 202 5.87 0.62 9.63
CA SER A 202 5.17 0.02 8.50
C SER A 202 3.69 -0.15 8.81
N THR A 203 2.84 0.22 7.85
CA THR A 203 1.37 0.12 7.97
C THR A 203 0.85 -0.97 7.05
N GLU A 204 0.16 -1.96 7.63
CA GLU A 204 -0.56 -2.98 6.86
C GLU A 204 -1.77 -2.34 6.16
N LEU A 205 -1.82 -2.44 4.83
CA LEU A 205 -2.94 -1.92 4.05
C LEU A 205 -4.00 -3.01 3.87
N ILE A 206 -3.56 -4.20 3.46
CA ILE A 206 -4.40 -5.37 3.25
C ILE A 206 -3.59 -6.64 3.48
N GLY A 207 -4.20 -7.62 4.14
CA GLY A 207 -3.62 -8.93 4.41
C GLY A 207 -4.36 -10.05 3.69
N ASP A 208 -3.91 -11.28 3.94
CA ASP A 208 -4.52 -12.51 3.42
C ASP A 208 -4.57 -12.57 1.89
N LEU A 209 -3.53 -12.04 1.24
CA LEU A 209 -3.37 -12.03 -0.21
C LEU A 209 -2.81 -13.37 -0.69
N THR A 210 -3.44 -13.92 -1.74
CA THR A 210 -2.92 -15.04 -2.53
C THR A 210 -2.20 -14.57 -3.79
N GLN A 211 -2.54 -13.38 -4.29
CA GLN A 211 -1.90 -12.76 -5.44
C GLN A 211 -1.78 -11.24 -5.24
N CYS A 212 -0.63 -10.70 -5.64
CA CYS A 212 -0.38 -9.27 -5.75
C CYS A 212 0.57 -9.03 -6.93
N SER A 213 0.18 -8.21 -7.89
CA SER A 213 1.03 -7.84 -9.01
C SER A 213 0.94 -6.35 -9.33
N TRP A 214 2.07 -5.80 -9.73
CA TRP A 214 2.22 -4.42 -10.15
C TRP A 214 2.68 -4.39 -11.60
N GLU A 215 2.08 -3.52 -12.39
CA GLU A 215 2.52 -3.24 -13.74
C GLU A 215 2.56 -1.73 -13.96
N VAL A 216 3.46 -1.29 -14.82
CA VAL A 216 3.70 0.11 -15.09
C VAL A 216 3.54 0.36 -16.59
N LEU A 217 2.81 1.41 -16.95
CA LEU A 217 2.73 1.89 -18.32
C LEU A 217 3.71 3.07 -18.46
N PRO A 218 4.88 2.88 -19.08
CA PRO A 218 5.85 3.96 -19.27
C PRO A 218 5.29 5.03 -20.21
N ARG A 219 5.83 6.26 -20.11
CA ARG A 219 5.51 7.35 -21.05
C ARG A 219 6.02 7.06 -22.45
N GLU A 220 7.23 6.54 -22.52
CA GLU A 220 7.86 6.08 -23.76
C GLU A 220 8.03 4.57 -23.69
N GLY A 221 7.31 3.84 -24.54
CA GLY A 221 7.41 2.38 -24.58
C GLY A 221 6.13 1.73 -25.09
N ASN A 222 6.26 0.44 -25.46
CA ASN A 222 5.12 -0.34 -25.92
C ASN A 222 4.67 -1.30 -24.83
N GLY A 223 3.58 -0.93 -24.13
CA GLY A 223 2.83 -1.82 -23.25
C GLY A 223 3.26 -1.79 -21.78
N TRP A 224 2.57 -2.64 -21.01
CA TRP A 224 2.75 -2.80 -19.57
C TRP A 224 4.06 -3.51 -19.22
N GLN A 225 4.76 -3.02 -18.21
CA GLN A 225 6.05 -3.54 -17.75
C GLN A 225 5.98 -3.91 -16.26
N GLN A 226 6.64 -5.02 -15.89
CA GLN A 226 6.71 -5.49 -14.49
C GLN A 226 7.96 -4.99 -13.76
N VAL A 227 8.91 -4.38 -14.46
CA VAL A 227 10.11 -3.77 -13.88
C VAL A 227 10.27 -2.40 -14.52
N TYR A 228 10.43 -1.36 -13.71
CA TYR A 228 10.56 0.02 -14.18
C TYR A 228 11.37 0.86 -13.20
N ALA A 229 12.24 1.72 -13.70
CA ALA A 229 13.06 2.61 -12.89
C ALA A 229 13.15 3.98 -13.56
N ALA A 230 12.53 4.99 -12.94
CA ALA A 230 12.48 6.36 -13.46
C ALA A 230 13.83 7.12 -13.37
N TYR A 231 14.84 6.54 -12.72
CA TYR A 231 16.21 7.05 -12.82
C TYR A 231 16.92 6.62 -14.12
N LEU A 232 16.42 5.59 -14.82
CA LEU A 232 16.94 5.16 -16.13
C LEU A 232 16.23 5.82 -17.31
N GLN A 233 14.98 6.24 -17.10
CA GLN A 233 14.16 7.00 -18.05
C GLN A 233 13.59 8.16 -17.25
N PRO A 234 14.03 9.42 -17.49
CA PRO A 234 13.80 10.57 -16.60
C PRO A 234 12.33 11.02 -16.47
N ASP A 235 11.39 10.17 -16.83
CA ASP A 235 9.95 10.39 -16.76
C ASP A 235 9.28 9.39 -15.80
N PHE A 236 8.34 9.90 -15.02
CA PHE A 236 7.40 9.06 -14.31
C PHE A 236 6.53 8.29 -15.31
N PRO A 237 6.11 7.06 -14.96
CA PRO A 237 5.22 6.31 -15.82
C PRO A 237 3.85 6.99 -15.92
N VAL A 238 3.10 6.77 -17.00
CA VAL A 238 1.77 7.36 -17.20
C VAL A 238 0.76 6.79 -16.21
N ALA A 239 0.82 5.47 -16.00
CA ALA A 239 -0.09 4.77 -15.13
C ALA A 239 0.56 3.58 -14.45
N VAL A 240 0.01 3.23 -13.30
CA VAL A 240 0.39 2.07 -12.50
C VAL A 240 -0.84 1.21 -12.30
N ARG A 241 -0.73 -0.08 -12.57
CA ARG A 241 -1.79 -1.06 -12.34
C ARG A 241 -1.44 -1.91 -11.12
N LEU A 242 -2.42 -2.11 -10.24
CA LEU A 242 -2.32 -2.99 -9.08
C LEU A 242 -3.43 -4.03 -9.16
N GLN A 243 -3.06 -5.30 -9.13
CA GLN A 243 -4.01 -6.40 -9.06
C GLN A 243 -3.81 -7.17 -7.75
N LEU A 244 -4.92 -7.45 -7.06
CA LEU A 244 -4.94 -8.12 -5.77
C LEU A 244 -6.00 -9.22 -5.77
N THR A 245 -5.66 -10.36 -5.17
CA THR A 245 -6.61 -11.43 -4.85
C THR A 245 -6.40 -11.88 -3.42
N THR A 246 -7.47 -11.94 -2.64
CA THR A 246 -7.46 -12.44 -1.25
C THR A 246 -7.82 -13.93 -1.20
N SER A 247 -7.51 -14.59 -0.08
CA SER A 247 -7.77 -16.03 0.10
C SER A 247 -9.26 -16.39 0.09
N ASP A 248 -10.14 -15.44 0.42
CA ASP A 248 -11.60 -15.60 0.34
C ASP A 248 -12.18 -15.30 -1.04
N GLY A 249 -11.33 -14.98 -2.03
CA GLY A 249 -11.71 -14.76 -3.42
C GLY A 249 -12.15 -13.34 -3.76
N ALA A 250 -11.92 -12.35 -2.88
CA ALA A 250 -12.10 -10.95 -3.27
C ALA A 250 -10.98 -10.54 -4.25
N GLU A 251 -11.38 -9.92 -5.36
CA GLU A 251 -10.47 -9.51 -6.43
C GLU A 251 -10.57 -8.00 -6.66
N ALA A 252 -9.42 -7.39 -6.94
CA ALA A 252 -9.33 -5.99 -7.32
C ALA A 252 -8.33 -5.81 -8.46
N ASP A 253 -8.70 -4.97 -9.43
CA ASP A 253 -7.85 -4.56 -10.54
C ASP A 253 -7.98 -3.05 -10.68
N TRP A 254 -6.96 -2.34 -10.23
CA TRP A 254 -6.96 -0.88 -10.16
C TRP A 254 -5.92 -0.29 -11.09
N LEU A 255 -6.32 0.80 -11.73
CA LEU A 255 -5.49 1.62 -12.60
C LEU A 255 -5.36 3.00 -11.98
N PHE A 256 -4.13 3.42 -11.69
CA PHE A 256 -3.80 4.72 -11.14
C PHE A 256 -3.03 5.53 -12.16
N GLU A 257 -3.56 6.68 -12.54
CA GLU A 257 -2.78 7.68 -13.28
C GLU A 257 -1.80 8.34 -12.32
N THR A 258 -0.57 8.55 -12.79
CA THR A 258 0.41 9.31 -12.00
C THR A 258 0.22 10.80 -12.21
N ALA A 259 0.32 11.56 -11.14
CA ALA A 259 0.38 13.01 -11.21
C ALA A 259 1.65 13.47 -10.49
N ILE A 260 2.42 14.31 -11.18
CA ILE A 260 3.64 14.91 -10.64
C ILE A 260 3.26 16.29 -10.13
N ILE A 261 3.47 16.54 -8.86
CA ILE A 261 3.32 17.89 -8.31
C ILE A 261 4.62 18.61 -8.59
N THR A 262 4.60 19.47 -9.61
CA THR A 262 5.68 20.44 -9.85
C THR A 262 5.35 21.66 -8.99
N GLU A 263 6.13 21.93 -7.95
CA GLU A 263 5.89 23.08 -7.08
C GLU A 263 5.82 24.38 -7.91
N GLY A 264 4.67 25.04 -7.83
CA GLY A 264 4.33 26.18 -8.67
C GLY A 264 2.93 26.68 -8.39
N ARG A 265 2.64 27.07 -7.14
CA ARG A 265 1.50 27.93 -6.82
C ARG A 265 1.62 28.63 -5.48
#